data_AF-A0A812HH32-F1
#
_entry.id   AF-A0A812HH32-F1
#
_cell.length_a   1.000
_cell.length_b   1.000
_cell.length_c   1.000
_cell.angle_alpha   90.00
_cell.angle_beta   90.00
_cell.angle_gamma   90.00
#
_symmetry.space_group_name_H-M   'P 1'
#
loop_
_entity.id
_entity.type
_entity.pdbx_description
1 polymer ?
#
loop_
_entity_poly.entity_id
_entity_poly.type
_entity_poly.pdbx_seq_one_letter_code
_entity_poly.pdbx_strand_id
1 'polypeptide(L)'
;DRRELPNDRRRDPRSHVEAPHVRPGPPRGPDRRSGAAVPPPASVSGSASGPEPSIHVTGCSNETVSNIIQGLYNTKESNHGKPVYKKEGPPGSVTVLIYYWDERDGPSFNGWWFGPKVGGDQVWAYNGGNLGRENVMPPTSFWKVPWDGKVDEKLRISVGAPRRERDLRDKREEEQKRRREEEERRQREEARRRRQREEEQREQARREAEARRRRQEEERKQEEAANNVREVLKKLRNATPDNLKGLQAELDKAAAANFQAMGALRDRVNDEMQHTITQVQKRIAEELKQREEAERRRQMELARVEQLLKEAAAEVQTTEAHVSAAQESSTAACQRGIDAASAPEDILQAVQGASKDVEEAKALLERSERMLAVKKEAMGAGEGARHVKAAVEDLAGRLQGSHRSLQRRHLRVLSGHMSRCDAHHHEHISYYEHLFEKPNLRQMGAAVGPPLSWPKSHNCAQSLPLHALMYSDQPIGGQQRGLPSHPCP
;
A
#
# COMPACT_ATOMS: atom_id res chain seq x y z
N ASP A 1 -7.58 41.86 -5.26
CA ASP A 1 -6.37 42.15 -4.46
C ASP A 1 -6.42 41.54 -3.07
N ARG A 2 -5.76 40.38 -2.92
CA ARG A 2 -4.89 40.08 -1.78
C ARG A 2 -4.17 38.77 -2.12
N ARG A 3 -2.88 38.93 -2.42
CA ARG A 3 -1.93 37.87 -2.76
C ARG A 3 -1.53 37.15 -1.48
N GLU A 4 -1.64 35.82 -1.46
CA GLU A 4 -0.92 34.99 -0.50
C GLU A 4 0.24 34.31 -1.24
N LEU A 5 1.46 34.58 -0.75
CA LEU A 5 2.71 33.95 -1.16
C LEU A 5 3.03 32.78 -0.22
N PRO A 6 3.83 31.80 -0.67
CA PRO A 6 4.03 30.52 0.00
C PRO A 6 5.11 30.59 1.09
N ASN A 7 4.90 29.80 2.15
CA ASN A 7 5.80 29.70 3.30
C ASN A 7 6.88 28.64 3.03
N ASP A 8 8.07 29.11 2.67
CA ASP A 8 9.32 28.37 2.61
C ASP A 8 9.90 28.26 4.03
N ARG A 9 9.94 27.05 4.59
CA ARG A 9 10.72 26.75 5.80
C ARG A 9 11.55 25.49 5.61
N ARG A 10 12.77 25.75 5.16
CA ARG A 10 13.98 24.99 5.50
C ARG A 10 14.07 24.73 7.01
N ARG A 11 14.20 23.46 7.40
CA ARG A 11 14.99 23.05 8.57
C ARG A 11 15.39 21.58 8.45
N ASP A 12 16.67 21.37 8.17
CA ASP A 12 17.43 20.18 8.56
C ASP A 12 17.35 19.99 10.09
N PRO A 13 17.42 18.74 10.56
CA PRO A 13 18.66 18.36 11.23
C PRO A 13 19.19 16.95 10.87
N ARG A 14 20.47 16.96 10.52
CA ARG A 14 21.54 15.99 10.82
C ARG A 14 21.20 14.68 11.54
N SER A 15 21.74 13.62 10.92
CA SER A 15 22.54 12.52 11.48
C SER A 15 21.85 11.45 12.33
N HIS A 16 21.41 10.39 11.67
CA HIS A 16 21.59 9.03 12.18
C HIS A 16 22.44 8.23 11.20
N VAL A 17 23.61 7.80 11.67
CA VAL A 17 24.48 6.83 11.02
C VAL A 17 23.90 5.46 11.36
N GLU A 18 23.31 4.80 10.38
CA GLU A 18 22.96 3.37 10.45
C GLU A 18 23.50 2.64 9.23
N ALA A 19 23.92 1.41 9.49
CA ALA A 19 24.89 0.65 8.75
C ALA A 19 24.44 0.22 7.33
N PRO A 20 25.38 0.06 6.38
CA PRO A 20 25.07 -0.48 5.08
C PRO A 20 24.76 -1.99 5.18
N HIS A 21 23.55 -2.35 4.75
CA HIS A 21 23.17 -3.73 4.47
C HIS A 21 24.16 -4.39 3.52
N VAL A 22 24.74 -5.48 4.02
CA VAL A 22 25.59 -6.44 3.33
C VAL A 22 24.81 -7.04 2.16
N ARG A 23 25.25 -6.77 0.93
CA ARG A 23 24.83 -7.52 -0.26
C ARG A 23 25.42 -8.94 -0.20
N PRO A 24 24.64 -10.00 -0.47
CA PRO A 24 25.19 -11.33 -0.66
C PRO A 24 25.98 -11.36 -1.98
N GLY A 25 27.29 -11.60 -1.87
CA GLY A 25 28.17 -11.83 -3.02
C GLY A 25 27.88 -13.16 -3.72
N PRO A 26 28.25 -13.29 -5.00
CA PRO A 26 28.11 -14.54 -5.75
C PRO A 26 29.04 -15.63 -5.19
N PRO A 27 28.69 -16.92 -5.34
CA PRO A 27 29.51 -18.02 -4.84
C PRO A 27 30.84 -18.06 -5.58
N ARG A 28 31.92 -17.79 -4.84
CA ARG A 28 33.30 -18.05 -5.26
C ARG A 28 33.49 -19.56 -5.30
N GLY A 29 33.78 -20.09 -6.49
CA GLY A 29 34.21 -21.47 -6.66
C GLY A 29 35.54 -21.72 -5.93
N PRO A 30 35.82 -22.99 -5.55
CA PRO A 30 37.04 -23.34 -4.87
C PRO A 30 38.25 -23.15 -5.80
N ASP A 31 39.16 -22.28 -5.35
CA ASP A 31 40.55 -22.18 -5.78
C ASP A 31 41.20 -23.57 -5.68
N ARG A 32 41.39 -24.22 -6.82
CA ARG A 32 42.21 -25.43 -6.97
C ARG A 32 43.57 -24.99 -7.50
N ARG A 33 44.37 -24.38 -6.63
CA ARG A 33 45.80 -24.17 -6.85
C ARG A 33 46.58 -25.24 -6.09
N SER A 34 47.65 -25.69 -6.73
CA SER A 34 48.82 -26.33 -6.12
C SER A 34 48.71 -27.83 -5.81
N GLY A 35 49.10 -28.62 -6.80
CA GLY A 35 49.42 -30.04 -6.67
C GLY A 35 50.39 -30.45 -7.77
N ALA A 36 51.48 -29.70 -7.94
CA ALA A 36 52.61 -30.13 -8.76
C ALA A 36 53.28 -31.32 -8.04
N ALA A 37 53.01 -32.52 -8.54
CA ALA A 37 53.67 -33.73 -8.09
C ALA A 37 55.15 -33.70 -8.51
N VAL A 38 56.01 -33.63 -7.49
CA VAL A 38 57.45 -33.85 -7.57
C VAL A 38 57.69 -35.31 -7.98
N PRO A 39 58.46 -35.60 -9.05
CA PRO A 39 58.85 -36.97 -9.37
C PRO A 39 59.94 -37.48 -8.38
N PRO A 40 59.98 -38.80 -8.10
CA PRO A 40 60.91 -39.38 -7.14
C PRO A 40 62.37 -39.31 -7.62
N PRO A 41 63.36 -39.25 -6.69
CA PRO A 41 64.77 -39.25 -7.02
C PRO A 41 65.19 -40.63 -7.57
N ALA A 42 65.67 -40.64 -8.80
CA ALA A 42 66.25 -41.82 -9.44
C ALA A 42 67.55 -42.22 -8.73
N SER A 43 67.58 -43.47 -8.31
CA SER A 43 68.73 -44.23 -7.84
C SER A 43 69.86 -44.24 -8.87
N VAL A 44 70.95 -43.54 -8.57
CA VAL A 44 72.20 -43.52 -9.34
C VAL A 44 73.01 -44.76 -8.97
N SER A 45 72.70 -45.88 -9.61
CA SER A 45 73.52 -47.09 -9.59
C SER A 45 73.38 -47.78 -10.95
N GLY A 46 74.09 -47.22 -11.92
CA GLY A 46 74.22 -47.78 -13.25
C GLY A 46 75.51 -47.23 -13.83
N SER A 47 76.61 -47.94 -13.61
CA SER A 47 77.80 -47.79 -14.43
C SER A 47 77.34 -47.80 -15.88
N ALA A 48 77.37 -46.64 -16.52
CA ALA A 48 77.00 -46.49 -17.92
C ALA A 48 78.01 -47.26 -18.76
N SER A 49 77.80 -48.57 -18.89
CA SER A 49 78.31 -49.35 -20.00
C SER A 49 77.61 -48.78 -21.22
N GLY A 50 78.21 -47.73 -21.81
CA GLY A 50 77.82 -47.29 -23.14
C GLY A 50 77.78 -48.52 -24.05
N PRO A 51 76.84 -48.56 -25.02
CA PRO A 51 76.66 -49.72 -25.89
C PRO A 51 78.03 -50.19 -26.38
N GLU A 52 78.42 -51.40 -25.97
CA GLU A 52 79.74 -51.93 -26.31
C GLU A 52 79.91 -51.86 -27.82
N PRO A 53 81.08 -51.42 -28.31
CA PRO A 53 81.27 -51.19 -29.74
C PRO A 53 81.06 -52.49 -30.50
N SER A 54 79.96 -52.55 -31.26
CA SER A 54 79.72 -53.64 -32.18
C SER A 54 80.59 -53.47 -33.43
N ILE A 55 81.10 -54.59 -33.90
CA ILE A 55 82.01 -54.66 -35.03
C ILE A 55 81.29 -55.37 -36.17
N HIS A 56 81.29 -54.77 -37.36
CA HIS A 56 80.72 -55.39 -38.55
C HIS A 56 81.84 -55.78 -39.52
N VAL A 57 81.92 -57.09 -39.80
CA VAL A 57 82.91 -57.69 -40.70
C VAL A 57 82.26 -57.93 -42.06
N THR A 58 82.82 -57.33 -43.11
CA THR A 58 82.32 -57.40 -44.49
C THR A 58 83.44 -57.65 -45.47
N GLY A 59 83.12 -58.31 -46.59
CA GLY A 59 84.08 -58.67 -47.63
C GLY A 59 85.01 -59.80 -47.19
N CYS A 60 85.61 -60.48 -48.16
CA CYS A 60 86.67 -61.49 -48.08
C CYS A 60 86.73 -62.13 -49.47
N SER A 61 87.93 -62.26 -50.03
CA SER A 61 88.17 -62.83 -51.36
C SER A 61 87.97 -64.35 -51.38
N ASN A 62 88.21 -65.03 -50.25
CA ASN A 62 87.89 -66.45 -50.09
C ASN A 62 86.43 -66.62 -49.69
N GLU A 63 85.58 -67.09 -50.61
CA GLU A 63 84.13 -67.20 -50.39
C GLU A 63 83.76 -68.15 -49.23
N THR A 64 84.47 -69.28 -49.08
CA THR A 64 84.23 -70.22 -47.98
C THR A 64 84.50 -69.58 -46.63
N VAL A 65 85.64 -68.88 -46.48
CA VAL A 65 85.97 -68.16 -45.24
C VAL A 65 85.03 -66.97 -45.04
N SER A 66 84.71 -66.24 -46.12
CA SER A 66 83.78 -65.11 -46.13
C SER A 66 82.45 -65.45 -45.47
N ASN A 67 81.83 -66.55 -45.89
CA ASN A 67 80.55 -67.01 -45.35
C ASN A 67 80.63 -67.34 -43.84
N ILE A 68 81.81 -67.83 -43.40
CA ILE A 68 82.06 -68.15 -42.00
C ILE A 68 82.25 -66.86 -41.19
N ILE A 69 83.07 -65.92 -41.64
CA ILE A 69 83.52 -64.78 -40.82
C ILE A 69 82.71 -63.49 -41.00
N GLN A 70 81.93 -63.30 -42.07
CA GLN A 70 81.15 -62.07 -42.26
C GLN A 70 79.97 -61.98 -41.28
N GLY A 71 79.69 -60.79 -40.76
CA GLY A 71 78.55 -60.56 -39.88
C GLY A 71 78.79 -59.48 -38.83
N LEU A 72 77.83 -59.35 -37.93
CA LEU A 72 77.94 -58.48 -36.77
C LEU A 72 78.61 -59.25 -35.63
N TYR A 73 79.52 -58.60 -34.92
CA TYR A 73 80.26 -59.13 -33.79
C TYR A 73 80.04 -58.22 -32.59
N ASN A 74 79.77 -58.84 -31.45
CA ASN A 74 79.66 -58.15 -30.18
C ASN A 74 80.82 -58.54 -29.28
N THR A 75 81.27 -57.59 -28.47
CA THR A 75 82.24 -57.87 -27.41
C THR A 75 81.64 -58.89 -26.45
N LYS A 76 82.43 -59.88 -26.03
CA LYS A 76 81.97 -60.94 -25.13
C LYS A 76 82.87 -61.11 -23.91
N GLU A 77 84.17 -61.23 -24.14
CA GLU A 77 85.17 -61.57 -23.13
C GLU A 77 86.46 -60.77 -23.39
N SER A 78 87.51 -61.00 -22.60
CA SER A 78 88.85 -60.44 -22.86
C SER A 78 89.91 -61.54 -22.89
N ASN A 79 90.84 -61.46 -23.84
CA ASN A 79 92.00 -62.34 -23.97
C ASN A 79 93.28 -61.50 -24.06
N HIS A 80 94.30 -61.84 -23.27
CA HIS A 80 95.56 -61.07 -23.16
C HIS A 80 95.35 -59.55 -23.01
N GLY A 81 94.34 -59.14 -22.24
CA GLY A 81 94.02 -57.71 -21.99
C GLY A 81 93.37 -56.98 -23.17
N LYS A 82 92.95 -57.71 -24.21
CA LYS A 82 92.21 -57.18 -25.37
C LYS A 82 90.80 -57.77 -25.43
N PRO A 83 89.80 -57.05 -25.98
CA PRO A 83 88.45 -57.58 -26.14
C PRO A 83 88.41 -58.75 -27.14
N VAL A 84 87.60 -59.75 -26.81
CA VAL A 84 87.22 -60.85 -27.69
C VAL A 84 85.84 -60.55 -28.26
N TYR A 85 85.76 -60.53 -29.57
CA TYR A 85 84.50 -60.29 -30.27
C TYR A 85 83.92 -61.63 -30.74
N LYS A 86 82.65 -61.88 -30.46
CA LYS A 86 81.92 -63.06 -30.92
C LYS A 86 80.92 -62.67 -32.00
N LYS A 87 80.94 -63.38 -33.13
CA LYS A 87 79.95 -63.24 -34.20
C LYS A 87 78.54 -63.54 -33.67
N GLU A 88 77.60 -62.65 -33.93
CA GLU A 88 76.18 -62.94 -33.83
C GLU A 88 75.77 -63.79 -35.02
N GLY A 89 75.14 -64.92 -34.71
CA GLY A 89 74.59 -65.82 -35.71
C GLY A 89 73.42 -66.61 -35.13
N PRO A 90 72.61 -67.23 -36.00
CA PRO A 90 71.54 -68.12 -35.55
C PRO A 90 72.07 -69.23 -34.63
N PRO A 91 71.25 -69.77 -33.71
CA PRO A 91 71.61 -70.95 -32.94
C PRO A 91 72.08 -72.09 -33.86
N GLY A 92 73.24 -72.67 -33.59
CA GLY A 92 73.84 -73.71 -34.43
C GLY A 92 74.78 -73.24 -35.53
N SER A 93 74.93 -71.92 -35.73
CA SER A 93 75.99 -71.38 -36.60
C SER A 93 77.38 -71.61 -35.99
N VAL A 94 78.40 -71.74 -36.86
CA VAL A 94 79.80 -71.87 -36.42
C VAL A 94 80.16 -70.65 -35.57
N THR A 95 80.62 -70.90 -34.34
CA THR A 95 81.09 -69.82 -33.49
C THR A 95 82.36 -69.25 -34.10
N VAL A 96 82.38 -67.93 -34.30
CA VAL A 96 83.56 -67.22 -34.79
C VAL A 96 83.93 -66.16 -33.78
N LEU A 97 85.19 -66.19 -33.36
CA LEU A 97 85.78 -65.25 -32.43
C LEU A 97 86.87 -64.45 -33.15
N ILE A 98 86.96 -63.16 -32.81
CA ILE A 98 88.11 -62.32 -33.11
C ILE A 98 88.81 -62.09 -31.78
N TYR A 99 90.06 -62.54 -31.66
CA TYR A 99 90.82 -62.45 -30.42
C TYR A 99 92.29 -62.12 -30.69
N TYR A 100 92.96 -61.54 -29.70
CA TYR A 100 94.38 -61.22 -29.75
C TYR A 100 95.21 -62.32 -29.09
N TRP A 101 96.42 -62.57 -29.61
CA TRP A 101 97.43 -63.48 -29.03
C TRP A 101 98.74 -62.71 -28.85
N ASP A 102 99.41 -62.87 -27.69
CA ASP A 102 100.63 -62.14 -27.37
C ASP A 102 101.93 -62.88 -27.80
N GLU A 103 103.10 -62.37 -27.41
CA GLU A 103 104.43 -62.87 -27.83
C GLU A 103 104.91 -64.13 -27.09
N ARG A 104 104.10 -64.76 -26.22
CA ARG A 104 104.55 -65.87 -25.36
C ARG A 104 105.04 -67.09 -26.15
N ASP A 105 104.40 -67.39 -27.26
CA ASP A 105 104.74 -68.51 -28.14
C ASP A 105 105.68 -68.10 -29.30
N GLY A 106 106.18 -66.87 -29.24
CA GLY A 106 107.07 -66.28 -30.23
C GLY A 106 106.42 -65.17 -31.04
N PRO A 107 107.24 -64.25 -31.62
CA PRO A 107 106.75 -63.08 -32.33
C PRO A 107 105.91 -63.44 -33.57
N SER A 108 106.10 -64.63 -34.14
CA SER A 108 105.33 -65.11 -35.29
C SER A 108 103.85 -65.35 -34.98
N PHE A 109 103.48 -65.56 -33.72
CA PHE A 109 102.11 -65.82 -33.28
C PHE A 109 101.41 -64.57 -32.70
N ASN A 110 102.14 -63.47 -32.55
CA ASN A 110 101.58 -62.23 -32.00
C ASN A 110 100.66 -61.56 -33.02
N GLY A 111 99.40 -61.33 -32.64
CA GLY A 111 98.47 -60.58 -33.48
C GLY A 111 97.02 -60.92 -33.23
N TRP A 112 96.17 -60.50 -34.16
CA TRP A 112 94.75 -60.78 -34.11
C TRP A 112 94.39 -61.98 -34.98
N TRP A 113 93.50 -62.82 -34.46
CA TRP A 113 93.12 -64.09 -35.04
C TRP A 113 91.61 -64.21 -35.17
N PHE A 114 91.17 -64.82 -36.27
CA PHE A 114 89.83 -65.38 -36.40
C PHE A 114 89.89 -66.87 -36.13
N GLY A 115 89.09 -67.37 -35.19
CA GLY A 115 89.03 -68.79 -34.89
C GLY A 115 87.75 -69.21 -34.15
N PRO A 116 87.45 -70.51 -34.08
CA PRO A 116 86.28 -71.01 -33.38
C PRO A 116 86.43 -70.93 -31.86
N LYS A 117 87.67 -70.93 -31.38
CA LYS A 117 88.06 -70.86 -29.98
C LYS A 117 89.34 -70.04 -29.85
N VAL A 118 89.45 -69.30 -28.76
CA VAL A 118 90.69 -68.60 -28.37
C VAL A 118 91.82 -69.62 -28.18
N GLY A 119 92.92 -69.48 -28.92
CA GLY A 119 94.09 -70.36 -28.84
C GLY A 119 93.86 -71.77 -29.38
N GLY A 120 92.84 -71.99 -30.22
CA GLY A 120 92.63 -73.27 -30.88
C GLY A 120 93.49 -73.45 -32.14
N ASP A 121 93.77 -74.69 -32.51
CA ASP A 121 94.60 -75.04 -33.69
C ASP A 121 93.97 -74.63 -35.03
N GLN A 122 92.65 -74.38 -35.04
CA GLN A 122 91.93 -73.94 -36.24
C GLN A 122 91.81 -72.42 -36.26
N VAL A 123 92.33 -71.81 -37.32
CA VAL A 123 92.28 -70.35 -37.52
C VAL A 123 91.98 -70.04 -38.98
N TRP A 124 91.11 -69.05 -39.22
CA TRP A 124 90.65 -68.68 -40.57
C TRP A 124 91.40 -67.49 -41.15
N ALA A 125 91.76 -66.54 -40.30
CA ALA A 125 92.45 -65.33 -40.71
C ALA A 125 93.39 -64.85 -39.60
N TYR A 126 94.48 -64.22 -40.02
CA TYR A 126 95.50 -63.71 -39.11
C TYR A 126 95.95 -62.32 -39.54
N ASN A 127 96.16 -61.45 -38.55
CA ASN A 127 96.79 -60.16 -38.76
C ASN A 127 97.87 -59.95 -37.69
N GLY A 128 99.11 -60.20 -38.08
CA GLY A 128 100.31 -59.95 -37.28
C GLY A 128 100.99 -58.63 -37.60
N GLY A 129 100.29 -57.63 -38.16
CA GLY A 129 100.89 -56.33 -38.40
C GLY A 129 101.51 -55.75 -37.12
N ASN A 130 102.58 -54.96 -37.25
CA ASN A 130 103.35 -54.27 -36.17
C ASN A 130 102.54 -53.26 -35.33
N LEU A 131 101.23 -53.49 -35.20
CA LEU A 131 100.30 -52.81 -34.33
C LEU A 131 100.60 -53.35 -32.93
N GLY A 132 101.62 -52.78 -32.30
CA GLY A 132 102.14 -53.20 -31.00
C GLY A 132 101.09 -53.27 -29.90
N ARG A 133 101.55 -53.60 -28.68
CA ARG A 133 100.75 -53.81 -27.46
C ARG A 133 99.67 -52.75 -27.18
N GLU A 134 99.74 -51.58 -27.81
CA GLU A 134 98.85 -50.43 -27.61
C GLU A 134 97.49 -50.54 -28.32
N ASN A 135 97.35 -51.28 -29.43
CA ASN A 135 96.06 -51.32 -30.14
C ASN A 135 95.03 -52.18 -29.41
N VAL A 136 93.98 -51.56 -28.89
CA VAL A 136 92.88 -52.24 -28.16
C VAL A 136 91.91 -52.92 -29.12
N MET A 137 91.88 -52.51 -30.39
CA MET A 137 90.91 -52.98 -31.38
C MET A 137 91.56 -53.79 -32.51
N PRO A 138 90.82 -54.74 -33.10
CA PRO A 138 91.28 -55.48 -34.26
C PRO A 138 91.49 -54.54 -35.46
N PRO A 139 92.49 -54.79 -36.31
CA PRO A 139 92.76 -53.94 -37.47
C PRO A 139 91.61 -53.95 -38.46
N THR A 140 91.34 -52.81 -39.09
CA THR A 140 90.24 -52.68 -40.05
C THR A 140 90.52 -53.35 -41.40
N SER A 141 91.78 -53.67 -41.69
CA SER A 141 92.27 -54.21 -42.97
C SER A 141 93.60 -54.97 -42.79
N PHE A 142 94.19 -55.46 -43.88
CA PHE A 142 95.45 -56.21 -43.94
C PHE A 142 95.44 -57.61 -43.29
N TRP A 143 94.29 -58.28 -43.34
CA TRP A 143 94.13 -59.64 -42.85
C TRP A 143 94.64 -60.66 -43.86
N LYS A 144 95.43 -61.65 -43.42
CA LYS A 144 95.80 -62.82 -44.24
C LYS A 144 94.69 -63.86 -44.18
N VAL A 145 94.24 -64.32 -45.35
CA VAL A 145 93.19 -65.34 -45.48
C VAL A 145 93.57 -66.36 -46.57
N PRO A 146 93.80 -67.65 -46.25
CA PRO A 146 93.92 -68.24 -44.90
C PRO A 146 95.04 -67.59 -44.06
N TRP A 147 95.18 -67.95 -42.79
CA TRP A 147 96.09 -67.29 -41.85
C TRP A 147 97.57 -67.22 -42.31
N ASP A 148 98.00 -68.20 -43.09
CA ASP A 148 99.33 -68.32 -43.73
C ASP A 148 99.37 -67.81 -45.18
N GLY A 149 98.22 -67.38 -45.71
CA GLY A 149 98.03 -66.92 -47.08
C GLY A 149 98.45 -65.46 -47.34
N LYS A 150 98.08 -64.98 -48.52
CA LYS A 150 98.27 -63.57 -48.90
C LYS A 150 97.28 -62.68 -48.13
N VAL A 151 97.64 -61.40 -48.03
CA VAL A 151 96.74 -60.39 -47.48
C VAL A 151 95.52 -60.22 -48.38
N ASP A 152 94.34 -60.26 -47.78
CA ASP A 152 93.04 -60.08 -48.43
C ASP A 152 92.59 -58.62 -48.34
N GLU A 153 92.69 -57.91 -49.46
CA GLU A 153 92.29 -56.51 -49.56
C GLU A 153 90.78 -56.30 -49.47
N LYS A 154 89.95 -57.35 -49.61
CA LYS A 154 88.49 -57.21 -49.56
C LYS A 154 87.94 -57.35 -48.15
N LEU A 155 88.65 -58.03 -47.24
CA LEU A 155 88.23 -58.17 -45.85
C LEU A 155 88.34 -56.82 -45.13
N ARG A 156 87.20 -56.32 -44.63
CA ARG A 156 87.06 -55.04 -43.92
C ARG A 156 86.31 -55.23 -42.62
N ILE A 157 86.86 -54.63 -41.56
CA ILE A 157 86.21 -54.54 -40.25
C ILE A 157 85.81 -53.07 -40.01
N SER A 158 84.54 -52.84 -39.67
CA SER A 158 83.97 -51.51 -39.39
C SER A 158 83.38 -51.45 -37.98
N VAL A 159 83.57 -50.32 -37.29
CA VAL A 159 83.11 -50.10 -35.91
C VAL A 159 82.00 -49.04 -35.96
N GLY A 160 80.74 -49.38 -35.65
CA GLY A 160 79.65 -48.38 -35.65
C GLY A 160 78.21 -48.90 -35.66
N ALA A 161 77.28 -48.07 -35.14
CA ALA A 161 75.85 -48.37 -34.95
C ALA A 161 75.01 -48.31 -36.25
N PRO A 162 73.91 -49.10 -36.36
CA PRO A 162 73.11 -49.20 -37.59
C PRO A 162 72.17 -48.00 -37.87
N ARG A 163 71.97 -47.69 -39.16
CA ARG A 163 71.35 -46.46 -39.73
C ARG A 163 69.80 -46.35 -39.73
N ARG A 164 69.04 -47.26 -39.08
CA ARG A 164 67.57 -47.40 -39.29
C ARG A 164 66.66 -46.44 -38.50
N GLU A 165 67.18 -45.65 -37.57
CA GLU A 165 66.34 -44.93 -36.60
C GLU A 165 65.84 -43.54 -37.08
N ARG A 166 66.43 -42.98 -38.15
CA ARG A 166 66.19 -41.60 -38.57
C ARG A 166 64.88 -41.43 -39.36
N ASP A 167 64.50 -42.39 -40.21
CA ASP A 167 63.33 -42.28 -41.10
C ASP A 167 61.96 -42.42 -40.39
N LEU A 168 61.93 -43.05 -39.21
CA LEU A 168 60.70 -43.21 -38.43
C LEU A 168 60.29 -41.93 -37.68
N ARG A 169 61.23 -41.01 -37.49
CA ARG A 169 60.99 -39.76 -36.75
C ARG A 169 60.26 -38.73 -37.62
N ASP A 170 60.66 -38.57 -38.86
CA ASP A 170 60.10 -37.57 -39.78
C ASP A 170 58.63 -37.89 -40.12
N LYS A 171 58.28 -39.17 -40.29
CA LYS A 171 56.89 -39.60 -40.49
C LYS A 171 55.96 -39.27 -39.31
N ARG A 172 56.47 -39.33 -38.07
CA ARG A 172 55.67 -39.01 -36.88
C ARG A 172 55.42 -37.50 -36.75
N GLU A 173 56.39 -36.69 -37.15
CA GLU A 173 56.28 -35.22 -37.08
C GLU A 173 55.27 -34.68 -38.12
N GLU A 174 55.23 -35.25 -39.32
CA GLU A 174 54.28 -34.85 -40.36
C GLU A 174 52.83 -35.24 -40.03
N GLU A 175 52.62 -36.44 -39.45
CA GLU A 175 51.28 -36.86 -39.01
C GLU A 175 50.76 -35.99 -37.86
N GLN A 176 51.62 -35.60 -36.91
CA GLN A 176 51.24 -34.67 -35.84
C GLN A 176 50.85 -33.29 -36.37
N LYS A 177 51.54 -32.78 -37.40
CA LYS A 177 51.22 -31.50 -38.01
C LYS A 177 49.85 -31.52 -38.69
N ARG A 178 49.53 -32.56 -39.46
CA ARG A 178 48.20 -32.71 -40.11
C ARG A 178 47.08 -32.80 -39.08
N ARG A 179 47.28 -33.51 -37.96
CA ARG A 179 46.29 -33.58 -36.88
C ARG A 179 46.01 -32.22 -36.25
N ARG A 180 47.06 -31.41 -36.02
CA ARG A 180 46.90 -30.05 -35.46
C ARG A 180 46.14 -29.11 -36.40
N GLU A 181 46.47 -29.12 -37.69
CA GLU A 181 45.78 -28.29 -38.69
C GLU A 181 44.31 -28.67 -38.86
N GLU A 182 43.98 -29.97 -38.83
CA GLU A 182 42.60 -30.45 -38.90
C GLU A 182 41.80 -30.07 -37.65
N GLU A 183 42.40 -30.20 -36.46
CA GLU A 183 41.77 -29.80 -35.20
C GLU A 183 41.51 -28.29 -35.17
N GLU A 184 42.46 -27.47 -35.61
CA GLU A 184 42.28 -26.03 -35.71
C GLU A 184 41.16 -25.65 -36.69
N ARG A 185 41.08 -26.33 -37.85
CA ARG A 185 39.99 -26.12 -38.82
C ARG A 185 38.62 -26.45 -38.19
N ARG A 186 38.54 -27.56 -37.45
CA ARG A 186 37.32 -27.97 -36.75
C ARG A 186 36.91 -26.97 -35.66
N GLN A 187 37.86 -26.49 -34.87
CA GLN A 187 37.62 -25.46 -33.85
C GLN A 187 37.14 -24.13 -34.46
N ARG A 188 37.73 -23.70 -35.58
CA ARG A 188 37.29 -22.49 -36.30
C ARG A 188 35.87 -22.63 -36.86
N GLU A 189 35.52 -23.78 -37.42
CA GLU A 189 34.16 -24.02 -37.92
C GLU A 189 33.14 -24.07 -36.77
N GLU A 190 33.46 -24.74 -35.67
CA GLU A 190 32.59 -24.81 -34.49
C GLU A 190 32.40 -23.44 -33.85
N ALA A 191 33.47 -22.64 -33.73
CA ALA A 191 33.39 -21.26 -33.26
C ALA A 191 32.50 -20.40 -34.16
N ARG A 192 32.56 -20.58 -35.48
CA ARG A 192 31.69 -19.88 -36.44
C ARG A 192 30.23 -20.28 -36.28
N ARG A 193 29.94 -21.58 -36.16
CA ARG A 193 28.57 -22.08 -35.89
C ARG A 193 28.02 -21.60 -34.55
N ARG A 194 28.86 -21.54 -33.52
CA ARG A 194 28.48 -21.01 -32.20
C ARG A 194 28.12 -19.52 -32.27
N ARG A 195 28.92 -18.72 -32.97
CA ARG A 195 28.63 -17.29 -33.18
C ARG A 195 27.31 -17.08 -33.92
N GLN A 196 27.04 -17.86 -34.98
CA GLN A 196 25.76 -17.77 -35.70
C GLN A 196 24.57 -18.10 -34.81
N ARG A 197 24.61 -19.19 -34.04
CA ARG A 197 23.53 -19.53 -33.10
C ARG A 197 23.32 -18.48 -32.03
N GLU A 198 24.39 -17.89 -31.51
CA GLU A 198 24.29 -16.82 -30.51
C GLU A 198 23.69 -15.54 -31.12
N GLU A 199 24.03 -15.20 -32.36
CA GLU A 199 23.46 -14.07 -33.08
C GLU A 199 21.96 -14.27 -33.36
N GLU A 200 21.56 -15.45 -33.85
CA GLU A 200 20.16 -15.83 -34.05
C GLU A 200 19.35 -15.77 -32.73
N GLN A 201 19.91 -16.30 -31.64
CA GLN A 201 19.29 -16.22 -30.31
C GLN A 201 19.14 -14.78 -29.82
N ARG A 202 20.14 -13.92 -30.05
CA ARG A 202 20.07 -12.50 -29.70
C ARG A 202 19.03 -11.77 -30.52
N GLU A 203 18.91 -12.08 -31.81
CA GLU A 203 17.89 -11.48 -32.66
C GLU A 203 16.48 -11.90 -32.24
N GLN A 204 16.27 -13.19 -31.96
CA GLN A 204 14.98 -13.69 -31.47
C GLN A 204 14.62 -13.06 -30.11
N ALA A 205 15.57 -13.00 -29.17
CA ALA A 205 15.36 -12.35 -27.89
C ALA A 205 15.01 -10.85 -28.04
N ARG A 206 15.63 -10.15 -29.00
CA ARG A 206 15.31 -8.75 -29.30
C ARG A 206 13.89 -8.59 -29.84
N ARG A 207 13.45 -9.47 -30.75
CA ARG A 207 12.08 -9.47 -31.31
C ARG A 207 11.03 -9.76 -30.22
N GLU A 208 11.29 -10.73 -29.35
CA GLU A 208 10.40 -11.07 -28.22
C GLU A 208 10.33 -9.93 -27.20
N ALA A 209 11.46 -9.30 -26.87
CA ALA A 209 11.51 -8.15 -25.98
C ALA A 209 10.76 -6.93 -26.56
N GLU A 210 10.92 -6.66 -27.86
CA GLU A 210 10.17 -5.59 -28.53
C GLU A 210 8.67 -5.87 -28.55
N ALA A 211 8.26 -7.11 -28.89
CA ALA A 211 6.86 -7.51 -28.88
C ALA A 211 6.24 -7.39 -27.47
N ARG A 212 6.98 -7.81 -26.43
CA ARG A 212 6.55 -7.65 -25.03
C ARG A 212 6.41 -6.17 -24.65
N ARG A 213 7.34 -5.32 -25.05
CA ARG A 213 7.27 -3.88 -24.80
C ARG A 213 6.06 -3.24 -25.49
N ARG A 214 5.74 -3.62 -26.74
CA ARG A 214 4.54 -3.14 -27.45
C ARG A 214 3.26 -3.55 -26.72
N ARG A 215 3.16 -4.81 -26.29
CA ARG A 215 2.00 -5.30 -25.51
C ARG A 215 1.80 -4.52 -24.21
N GLN A 216 2.88 -4.27 -23.46
CA GLN A 216 2.82 -3.48 -22.22
C GLN A 216 2.43 -2.01 -22.47
N GLU A 217 2.89 -1.41 -23.56
CA GLU A 217 2.51 -0.04 -23.91
C GLU A 217 1.03 0.05 -24.31
N GLU A 218 0.52 -0.91 -25.08
CA GLU A 218 -0.90 -1.01 -25.42
C GLU A 218 -1.76 -1.24 -24.17
N GLU A 219 -1.35 -2.14 -23.28
CA GLU A 219 -2.03 -2.39 -21.99
C GLU A 219 -2.06 -1.11 -21.13
N ARG A 220 -0.95 -0.39 -21.02
CA ARG A 220 -0.91 0.90 -20.29
C ARG A 220 -1.85 1.94 -20.90
N LYS A 221 -1.93 2.01 -22.23
CA LYS A 221 -2.88 2.91 -22.91
C LYS A 221 -4.33 2.51 -22.66
N GLN A 222 -4.63 1.20 -22.64
CA GLN A 222 -5.96 0.69 -22.31
C GLN A 222 -6.35 1.05 -20.86
N GLU A 223 -5.43 0.89 -19.91
CA GLU A 223 -5.65 1.26 -18.51
C GLU A 223 -5.84 2.77 -18.31
N GLU A 224 -5.03 3.60 -18.98
CA GLU A 224 -5.15 5.06 -18.92
C GLU A 224 -6.50 5.53 -19.48
N ALA A 225 -6.91 5.00 -20.63
CA ALA A 225 -8.22 5.25 -21.24
C ALA A 225 -9.38 4.84 -20.31
N ALA A 226 -9.28 3.68 -19.66
CA ALA A 226 -10.27 3.22 -18.68
C ALA A 226 -10.32 4.11 -17.43
N ASN A 227 -9.17 4.56 -16.93
CA ASN A 227 -9.09 5.44 -15.77
C ASN A 227 -9.73 6.82 -16.04
N ASN A 228 -9.55 7.37 -17.23
CA ASN A 228 -10.20 8.62 -17.63
C ASN A 228 -11.74 8.53 -17.54
N VAL A 229 -12.34 7.42 -17.98
CA VAL A 229 -13.79 7.18 -17.86
C VAL A 229 -14.18 7.00 -16.38
N ARG A 230 -13.40 6.24 -15.60
CA ARG A 230 -13.65 6.03 -14.17
C ARG A 230 -13.60 7.30 -13.34
N GLU A 231 -12.75 8.27 -13.69
CA GLU A 231 -12.74 9.57 -13.00
C GLU A 231 -14.06 10.34 -13.18
N VAL A 232 -14.65 10.30 -14.38
CA VAL A 232 -15.98 10.90 -14.60
C VAL A 232 -17.07 10.11 -13.87
N LEU A 233 -16.98 8.76 -13.82
CA LEU A 233 -17.89 7.94 -13.01
C LEU A 233 -17.83 8.28 -11.52
N LYS A 234 -16.64 8.56 -10.97
CA LYS A 234 -16.49 9.02 -9.58
C LYS A 234 -17.24 10.33 -9.35
N LYS A 235 -17.15 11.29 -10.28
CA LYS A 235 -17.92 12.54 -10.21
C LYS A 235 -19.43 12.28 -10.29
N LEU A 236 -19.85 11.40 -11.19
CA LEU A 236 -21.26 11.02 -11.36
C LEU A 236 -21.86 10.41 -10.09
N ARG A 237 -21.10 9.61 -9.33
CA ARG A 237 -21.56 9.06 -8.03
C ARG A 237 -21.91 10.14 -7.01
N ASN A 238 -21.30 11.31 -7.12
CA ASN A 238 -21.56 12.46 -6.24
C ASN A 238 -22.50 13.49 -6.89
N ALA A 239 -23.20 13.13 -7.98
CA ALA A 239 -24.12 14.01 -8.68
C ALA A 239 -25.35 14.38 -7.82
N THR A 240 -25.74 15.64 -7.91
CA THR A 240 -27.01 16.19 -7.44
C THR A 240 -28.03 16.16 -8.58
N PRO A 241 -29.35 16.25 -8.31
CA PRO A 241 -30.37 16.30 -9.35
C PRO A 241 -30.10 17.37 -10.43
N ASP A 242 -29.53 18.52 -10.03
CA ASP A 242 -29.31 19.66 -10.93
C ASP A 242 -28.13 19.46 -11.88
N ASN A 243 -27.12 18.68 -11.50
CA ASN A 243 -25.89 18.49 -12.30
C ASN A 243 -25.83 17.14 -13.04
N LEU A 244 -26.79 16.23 -12.81
CA LEU A 244 -26.80 14.88 -13.38
C LEU A 244 -26.68 14.88 -14.90
N LYS A 245 -27.49 15.69 -15.59
CA LYS A 245 -27.52 15.75 -17.06
C LYS A 245 -26.18 16.21 -17.64
N GLY A 246 -25.51 17.16 -16.99
CA GLY A 246 -24.20 17.64 -17.40
C GLY A 246 -23.12 16.56 -17.25
N LEU A 247 -23.10 15.87 -16.11
CA LEU A 247 -22.14 14.79 -15.85
C LEU A 247 -22.36 13.56 -16.73
N GLN A 248 -23.61 13.24 -17.10
CA GLN A 248 -23.91 12.20 -18.08
C GLN A 248 -23.34 12.54 -19.47
N ALA A 249 -23.51 13.78 -19.93
CA ALA A 249 -22.94 14.21 -21.20
C ALA A 249 -21.39 14.20 -21.18
N GLU A 250 -20.77 14.58 -20.06
CA GLU A 250 -19.31 14.45 -19.88
C GLU A 250 -18.85 12.99 -19.92
N LEU A 251 -19.63 12.08 -19.31
CA LEU A 251 -19.33 10.65 -19.30
C LEU A 251 -19.44 10.03 -20.68
N ASP A 252 -20.50 10.34 -21.43
CA ASP A 252 -20.68 9.88 -22.80
C ASP A 252 -19.56 10.41 -23.71
N LYS A 253 -19.17 11.67 -23.53
CA LYS A 253 -18.04 12.27 -24.25
C LYS A 253 -16.72 11.58 -23.91
N ALA A 254 -16.45 11.32 -22.63
CA ALA A 254 -15.24 10.62 -22.19
C ALA A 254 -15.22 9.17 -22.68
N ALA A 255 -16.36 8.47 -22.65
CA ALA A 255 -16.51 7.12 -23.16
C ALA A 255 -16.27 7.08 -24.67
N ALA A 256 -16.88 7.99 -25.44
CA ALA A 256 -16.69 8.07 -26.89
C ALA A 256 -15.23 8.38 -27.27
N ALA A 257 -14.57 9.30 -26.57
CA ALA A 257 -13.17 9.65 -26.82
C ALA A 257 -12.19 8.51 -26.51
N ASN A 258 -12.49 7.68 -25.51
CA ASN A 258 -11.61 6.60 -25.05
C ASN A 258 -12.03 5.20 -25.55
N PHE A 259 -13.15 5.09 -26.29
CA PHE A 259 -13.79 3.81 -26.64
C PHE A 259 -12.86 2.85 -27.38
N GLN A 260 -12.13 3.36 -28.38
CA GLN A 260 -11.21 2.56 -29.18
C GLN A 260 -9.93 2.19 -28.41
N ALA A 261 -9.48 3.08 -27.51
CA ALA A 261 -8.24 2.91 -26.77
C ALA A 261 -8.35 1.88 -25.63
N MET A 262 -9.54 1.62 -25.08
CA MET A 262 -9.74 0.68 -23.96
C MET A 262 -9.58 -0.81 -24.33
N GLY A 263 -9.62 -1.18 -25.60
CA GLY A 263 -9.39 -2.57 -26.04
C GLY A 263 -10.25 -3.61 -25.30
N ALA A 264 -9.60 -4.56 -24.61
CA ALA A 264 -10.29 -5.64 -23.90
C ALA A 264 -11.04 -5.17 -22.62
N LEU A 265 -10.71 -4.00 -22.07
CA LEU A 265 -11.36 -3.46 -20.86
C LEU A 265 -12.71 -2.80 -21.14
N ARG A 266 -13.02 -2.54 -22.41
CA ARG A 266 -14.18 -1.75 -22.83
C ARG A 266 -15.50 -2.25 -22.25
N ASP A 267 -15.77 -3.55 -22.39
CA ASP A 267 -17.08 -4.12 -22.03
C ASP A 267 -17.28 -4.05 -20.50
N ARG A 268 -16.23 -4.35 -19.72
CA ARG A 268 -16.26 -4.20 -18.25
C ARG A 268 -16.49 -2.76 -17.80
N VAL A 269 -15.80 -1.79 -18.41
CA VAL A 269 -15.98 -0.36 -18.07
C VAL A 269 -17.39 0.12 -18.46
N ASN A 270 -17.94 -0.38 -19.55
CA ASN A 270 -19.31 -0.07 -19.97
C ASN A 270 -20.35 -0.62 -18.98
N ASP A 271 -20.15 -1.83 -18.45
CA ASP A 271 -21.00 -2.40 -17.41
C ASP A 271 -20.91 -1.59 -16.10
N GLU A 272 -19.70 -1.21 -15.67
CA GLU A 272 -19.47 -0.32 -14.53
C GLU A 272 -20.21 1.03 -14.70
N MET A 273 -20.20 1.56 -15.93
CA MET A 273 -20.88 2.80 -16.29
C MET A 273 -22.39 2.67 -16.18
N GLN A 274 -22.99 1.67 -16.83
CA GLN A 274 -24.44 1.44 -16.78
C GLN A 274 -24.93 1.24 -15.35
N HIS A 275 -24.22 0.40 -14.59
CA HIS A 275 -24.54 0.14 -13.19
C HIS A 275 -24.50 1.42 -12.34
N THR A 276 -23.47 2.24 -12.52
CA THR A 276 -23.33 3.51 -11.78
C THR A 276 -24.44 4.50 -12.16
N ILE A 277 -24.79 4.61 -13.44
CA ILE A 277 -25.90 5.47 -13.90
C ILE A 277 -27.21 5.04 -13.24
N THR A 278 -27.54 3.75 -13.26
CA THR A 278 -28.77 3.24 -12.63
C THR A 278 -28.80 3.51 -11.12
N GLN A 279 -27.68 3.30 -10.42
CA GLN A 279 -27.60 3.58 -8.98
C GLN A 279 -27.81 5.08 -8.67
N VAL A 280 -27.17 5.97 -9.42
CA VAL A 280 -27.29 7.41 -9.23
C VAL A 280 -28.70 7.90 -9.54
N GLN A 281 -29.30 7.42 -10.63
CA GLN A 281 -30.69 7.73 -10.98
C GLN A 281 -31.67 7.28 -9.88
N LYS A 282 -31.48 6.07 -9.34
CA LYS A 282 -32.30 5.57 -8.23
C LYS A 282 -32.16 6.45 -6.98
N ARG A 283 -30.94 6.80 -6.57
CA ARG A 283 -30.71 7.68 -5.42
C ARG A 283 -31.38 9.05 -5.60
N ILE A 284 -31.22 9.65 -6.77
CA ILE A 284 -31.82 10.96 -7.07
C ILE A 284 -33.35 10.87 -7.08
N ALA A 285 -33.93 9.80 -7.62
CA ALA A 285 -35.38 9.59 -7.57
C ALA A 285 -35.89 9.45 -6.12
N GLU A 286 -35.18 8.72 -5.27
CA GLU A 286 -35.51 8.61 -3.84
C GLU A 286 -35.37 9.96 -3.12
N GLU A 287 -34.34 10.75 -3.42
CA GLU A 287 -34.15 12.09 -2.84
C GLU A 287 -35.26 13.06 -3.26
N LEU A 288 -35.66 13.06 -4.54
CA LEU A 288 -36.77 13.89 -5.03
C LEU A 288 -38.08 13.49 -4.38
N LYS A 289 -38.36 12.18 -4.26
CA LYS A 289 -39.54 11.69 -3.54
C LYS A 289 -39.53 12.14 -2.07
N GLN A 290 -38.38 12.08 -1.39
CA GLN A 290 -38.26 12.57 -0.01
C GLN A 290 -38.49 14.08 0.08
N ARG A 291 -38.00 14.87 -0.88
CA ARG A 291 -38.25 16.31 -0.95
C ARG A 291 -39.74 16.61 -1.15
N GLU A 292 -40.41 15.92 -2.07
CA GLU A 292 -41.84 16.06 -2.31
C GLU A 292 -42.67 15.65 -1.08
N GLU A 293 -42.34 14.54 -0.42
CA GLU A 293 -43.01 14.12 0.81
C GLU A 293 -42.77 15.11 1.96
N ALA A 294 -41.56 15.64 2.10
CA ALA A 294 -41.25 16.66 3.10
C ALA A 294 -41.98 17.97 2.81
N GLU A 295 -42.07 18.39 1.55
CA GLU A 295 -42.83 19.56 1.13
C GLU A 295 -44.32 19.35 1.38
N ARG A 296 -44.88 18.19 1.02
CA ARG A 296 -46.26 17.84 1.33
C ARG A 296 -46.53 17.83 2.83
N ARG A 297 -45.60 17.32 3.65
CA ARG A 297 -45.70 17.39 5.12
C ARG A 297 -45.69 18.84 5.61
N ARG A 298 -44.82 19.69 5.08
CA ARG A 298 -44.79 21.13 5.39
C ARG A 298 -46.09 21.82 5.00
N GLN A 299 -46.64 21.51 3.84
CA GLN A 299 -47.93 22.05 3.38
C GLN A 299 -49.09 21.61 4.28
N MET A 300 -49.14 20.34 4.68
CA MET A 300 -50.16 19.85 5.63
C MET A 300 -50.01 20.49 7.02
N GLU A 301 -48.78 20.70 7.50
CA GLU A 301 -48.51 21.39 8.76
C GLU A 301 -48.97 22.86 8.70
N LEU A 302 -48.62 23.56 7.62
CA LEU A 302 -49.07 24.94 7.38
C LEU A 302 -50.61 25.04 7.35
N ALA A 303 -51.28 24.14 6.62
CA ALA A 303 -52.74 24.11 6.56
C ALA A 303 -53.37 23.85 7.93
N ARG A 304 -52.79 22.94 8.74
CA ARG A 304 -53.25 22.67 10.11
C ARG A 304 -53.09 23.89 11.01
N VAL A 305 -51.94 24.58 10.92
CA VAL A 305 -51.65 25.77 11.71
C VAL A 305 -52.59 26.92 11.31
N GLU A 306 -52.87 27.09 10.02
CA GLU A 306 -53.85 28.06 9.51
C GLU A 306 -55.27 27.76 10.02
N GLN A 307 -55.68 26.49 10.05
CA GLN A 307 -56.96 26.09 10.61
C GLN A 307 -57.06 26.45 12.10
N LEU A 308 -56.04 26.12 12.90
CA LEU A 308 -56.00 26.47 14.32
C LEU A 308 -56.09 27.99 14.55
N LEU A 309 -55.46 28.79 13.68
CA LEU A 309 -55.58 30.25 13.74
C LEU A 309 -57.01 30.72 13.47
N LYS A 310 -57.68 30.17 12.45
CA LYS A 310 -59.08 30.51 12.15
C LYS A 310 -60.00 30.18 13.32
N GLU A 311 -59.83 29.00 13.92
CA GLU A 311 -60.59 28.60 15.11
C GLU A 311 -60.29 29.50 16.33
N ALA A 312 -59.03 29.89 16.54
CA ALA A 312 -58.64 30.83 17.59
C ALA A 312 -59.26 32.22 17.38
N ALA A 313 -59.22 32.74 16.15
CA ALA A 313 -59.77 34.03 15.80
C ALA A 313 -61.30 34.08 15.98
N ALA A 314 -62.01 33.03 15.56
CA ALA A 314 -63.46 32.93 15.73
C ALA A 314 -63.86 32.96 17.21
N GLU A 315 -63.14 32.23 18.07
CA GLU A 315 -63.43 32.17 19.50
C GLU A 315 -63.15 33.49 20.22
N VAL A 316 -62.06 34.18 19.84
CA VAL A 316 -61.76 35.54 20.30
C VAL A 316 -62.85 36.51 19.88
N GLN A 317 -63.33 36.44 18.63
CA GLN A 317 -64.42 37.28 18.14
C GLN A 317 -65.72 37.05 18.92
N THR A 318 -66.09 35.80 19.21
CA THR A 318 -67.24 35.48 20.07
C THR A 318 -67.07 36.07 21.47
N THR A 319 -65.86 35.94 22.04
CA THR A 319 -65.56 36.48 23.38
C THR A 319 -65.65 38.00 23.41
N GLU A 320 -65.13 38.69 22.40
CA GLU A 320 -65.21 40.14 22.27
C GLU A 320 -66.66 40.63 22.15
N ALA A 321 -67.53 39.90 21.44
CA ALA A 321 -68.95 40.22 21.35
C ALA A 321 -69.64 40.14 22.74
N HIS A 322 -69.35 39.10 23.53
CA HIS A 322 -69.86 38.99 24.90
C HIS A 322 -69.34 40.10 25.81
N VAL A 323 -68.05 40.46 25.70
CA VAL A 323 -67.48 41.58 26.44
C VAL A 323 -68.17 42.88 26.04
N SER A 324 -68.41 43.13 24.75
CA SER A 324 -69.14 44.33 24.29
C SER A 324 -70.54 44.40 24.88
N ALA A 325 -71.30 43.29 24.85
CA ALA A 325 -72.63 43.21 25.45
C ALA A 325 -72.61 43.50 26.97
N ALA A 326 -71.65 42.93 27.70
CA ALA A 326 -71.47 43.21 29.13
C ALA A 326 -71.09 44.68 29.40
N GLN A 327 -70.28 45.29 28.53
CA GLN A 327 -69.93 46.72 28.62
C GLN A 327 -71.15 47.62 28.37
N GLU A 328 -72.01 47.27 27.42
CA GLU A 328 -73.26 47.97 27.13
C GLU A 328 -74.24 47.86 28.31
N SER A 329 -74.44 46.65 28.85
CA SER A 329 -75.25 46.39 30.05
C SER A 329 -74.77 47.21 31.26
N SER A 330 -73.45 47.22 31.50
CA SER A 330 -72.82 48.05 32.54
C SER A 330 -73.03 49.55 32.32
N THR A 331 -72.95 50.02 31.07
CA THR A 331 -73.17 51.45 30.75
C THR A 331 -74.63 51.83 30.94
N ALA A 332 -75.57 50.96 30.53
CA ALA A 332 -76.99 51.16 30.74
C ALA A 332 -77.36 51.19 32.22
N ALA A 333 -76.77 50.32 33.06
CA ALA A 333 -76.95 50.34 34.51
C ALA A 333 -76.45 51.64 35.14
N CYS A 334 -75.27 52.13 34.73
CA CYS A 334 -74.76 53.44 35.17
C CYS A 334 -75.70 54.58 34.78
N GLN A 335 -76.24 54.58 33.56
CA GLN A 335 -77.12 55.63 33.07
C GLN A 335 -78.47 55.65 33.81
N ARG A 336 -79.08 54.49 34.06
CA ARG A 336 -80.29 54.40 34.89
C ARG A 336 -80.07 54.87 36.31
N GLY A 337 -78.86 54.67 36.84
CA GLY A 337 -78.44 55.29 38.09
C GLY A 337 -78.54 56.81 38.00
N ILE A 338 -78.01 57.42 36.94
CA ILE A 338 -78.01 58.88 36.73
C ILE A 338 -79.42 59.48 36.75
N ASP A 339 -80.39 58.79 36.17
CA ASP A 339 -81.74 59.29 36.03
C ASP A 339 -82.50 59.31 37.37
N ALA A 340 -82.66 60.50 37.96
CA ALA A 340 -83.23 60.74 39.30
C ALA A 340 -84.69 60.27 39.52
N ALA A 341 -85.34 59.71 38.48
CA ALA A 341 -86.72 59.26 38.50
C ALA A 341 -86.87 57.72 38.62
N SER A 342 -85.78 56.97 38.57
CA SER A 342 -85.84 55.50 38.68
C SER A 342 -86.01 55.06 40.14
N ALA A 343 -86.86 54.05 40.37
CA ALA A 343 -87.02 53.46 41.70
C ALA A 343 -85.68 52.82 42.16
N PRO A 344 -85.31 52.93 43.45
CA PRO A 344 -84.10 52.30 43.98
C PRO A 344 -83.98 50.81 43.65
N GLU A 345 -85.11 50.09 43.64
CA GLU A 345 -85.20 48.67 43.29
C GLU A 345 -84.79 48.41 41.83
N ASP A 346 -85.22 49.26 40.88
CA ASP A 346 -84.87 49.11 39.46
C ASP A 346 -83.38 49.35 39.22
N ILE A 347 -82.77 50.28 39.97
CA ILE A 347 -81.33 50.56 39.94
C ILE A 347 -80.56 49.36 40.48
N LEU A 348 -80.98 48.80 41.63
CA LEU A 348 -80.35 47.61 42.22
C LEU A 348 -80.43 46.41 41.27
N GLN A 349 -81.59 46.17 40.65
CA GLN A 349 -81.75 45.08 39.70
C GLN A 349 -80.89 45.27 38.44
N ALA A 350 -80.77 46.50 37.93
CA ALA A 350 -79.89 46.82 36.79
C ALA A 350 -78.41 46.62 37.13
N VAL A 351 -77.97 47.03 38.33
CA VAL A 351 -76.59 46.82 38.81
C VAL A 351 -76.29 45.34 39.02
N GLN A 352 -77.22 44.58 39.60
CA GLN A 352 -77.07 43.12 39.77
C GLN A 352 -76.99 42.40 38.42
N GLY A 353 -77.84 42.75 37.46
CA GLY A 353 -77.80 42.23 36.10
C GLY A 353 -76.46 42.53 35.42
N ALA A 354 -76.04 43.80 35.41
CA ALA A 354 -74.76 44.20 34.84
C ALA A 354 -73.56 43.54 35.54
N SER A 355 -73.60 43.36 36.87
CA SER A 355 -72.53 42.66 37.59
C SER A 355 -72.45 41.20 37.18
N LYS A 356 -73.60 40.53 37.01
CA LYS A 356 -73.65 39.14 36.54
C LYS A 356 -73.08 39.03 35.12
N ASP A 357 -73.50 39.91 34.21
CA ASP A 357 -73.01 39.92 32.82
C ASP A 357 -71.48 40.14 32.76
N VAL A 358 -70.95 41.00 33.64
CA VAL A 358 -69.50 41.22 33.76
C VAL A 358 -68.76 39.98 34.26
N GLU A 359 -69.26 39.29 35.28
CA GLU A 359 -68.63 38.06 35.77
C GLU A 359 -68.68 36.93 34.74
N GLU A 360 -69.79 36.79 34.01
CA GLU A 360 -69.89 35.85 32.89
C GLU A 360 -68.88 36.19 31.77
N ALA A 361 -68.74 37.48 31.42
CA ALA A 361 -67.77 37.92 30.44
C ALA A 361 -66.31 37.71 30.89
N LYS A 362 -65.99 37.89 32.19
CA LYS A 362 -64.66 37.56 32.74
C LYS A 362 -64.36 36.06 32.66
N ALA A 363 -65.32 35.22 33.04
CA ALA A 363 -65.16 33.76 32.97
C ALA A 363 -64.94 33.27 31.52
N LEU A 364 -65.60 33.90 30.55
CA LEU A 364 -65.37 33.65 29.12
C LEU A 364 -63.99 34.12 28.68
N LEU A 365 -63.53 35.31 29.08
CA LEU A 365 -62.19 35.82 28.78
C LEU A 365 -61.10 34.86 29.26
N GLU A 366 -61.15 34.42 30.52
CA GLU A 366 -60.17 33.47 31.06
C GLU A 366 -60.18 32.13 30.32
N ARG A 367 -61.38 31.64 29.92
CA ARG A 367 -61.51 30.42 29.14
C ARG A 367 -60.84 30.58 27.78
N SER A 368 -61.07 31.71 27.10
CA SER A 368 -60.48 32.01 25.80
C SER A 368 -58.97 32.19 25.88
N GLU A 369 -58.45 32.81 26.95
CA GLU A 369 -57.01 32.91 27.18
C GLU A 369 -56.35 31.53 27.38
N ARG A 370 -56.95 30.65 28.19
CA ARG A 370 -56.49 29.26 28.37
C ARG A 370 -56.53 28.48 27.06
N MET A 371 -57.58 28.64 26.28
CA MET A 371 -57.72 28.00 24.97
C MET A 371 -56.65 28.50 23.99
N LEU A 372 -56.38 29.81 23.92
CA LEU A 372 -55.32 30.36 23.06
C LEU A 372 -53.95 29.81 23.45
N ALA A 373 -53.67 29.63 24.75
CA ALA A 373 -52.43 29.03 25.21
C ALA A 373 -52.29 27.57 24.71
N VAL A 374 -53.35 26.75 24.84
CA VAL A 374 -53.36 25.37 24.33
C VAL A 374 -53.18 25.33 22.81
N LYS A 375 -53.88 26.18 22.06
CA LYS A 375 -53.71 26.27 20.60
C LYS A 375 -52.29 26.74 20.23
N LYS A 376 -51.69 27.66 21.01
CA LYS A 376 -50.30 28.12 20.83
C LYS A 376 -49.29 26.99 20.97
N GLU A 377 -49.46 26.12 21.95
CA GLU A 377 -48.62 24.94 22.14
C GLU A 377 -48.83 23.90 21.03
N ALA A 378 -50.09 23.66 20.64
CA ALA A 378 -50.44 22.69 19.59
C ALA A 378 -49.87 23.02 18.21
N MET A 379 -49.56 24.29 17.93
CA MET A 379 -48.91 24.71 16.68
C MET A 379 -47.42 24.35 16.60
N GLY A 380 -46.77 23.94 17.70
CA GLY A 380 -45.38 23.49 17.69
C GLY A 380 -44.35 24.60 17.43
N ALA A 381 -43.11 24.21 17.10
CA ALA A 381 -41.97 25.12 16.87
C ALA A 381 -41.54 25.21 15.38
N GLY A 382 -42.34 24.67 14.48
CA GLY A 382 -42.07 24.67 13.04
C GLY A 382 -41.95 26.08 12.45
N GLU A 383 -41.27 26.20 11.32
CA GLU A 383 -41.09 27.48 10.61
C GLU A 383 -42.44 28.11 10.25
N GLY A 384 -43.41 27.29 9.81
CA GLY A 384 -44.78 27.72 9.56
C GLY A 384 -45.53 28.24 10.79
N ALA A 385 -45.18 27.76 11.99
CA ALA A 385 -45.80 28.21 13.23
C ALA A 385 -45.34 29.62 13.65
N ARG A 386 -44.19 30.11 13.14
CA ARG A 386 -43.65 31.42 13.57
C ARG A 386 -44.55 32.58 13.16
N HIS A 387 -45.02 32.60 11.91
CA HIS A 387 -45.92 33.66 11.45
C HIS A 387 -47.27 33.61 12.17
N VAL A 388 -47.78 32.42 12.43
CA VAL A 388 -49.07 32.26 13.10
C VAL A 388 -49.00 32.54 14.60
N LYS A 389 -47.88 32.27 15.26
CA LYS A 389 -47.66 32.64 16.66
C LYS A 389 -47.76 34.16 16.88
N ALA A 390 -47.23 34.97 15.95
CA ALA A 390 -47.36 36.42 16.02
C ALA A 390 -48.83 36.86 15.97
N ALA A 391 -49.65 36.24 15.11
CA ALA A 391 -51.08 36.51 15.04
C ALA A 391 -51.83 36.08 16.31
N VAL A 392 -51.47 34.94 16.91
CA VAL A 392 -52.05 34.49 18.19
C VAL A 392 -51.64 35.39 19.35
N GLU A 393 -50.43 35.94 19.35
CA GLU A 393 -49.99 36.92 20.34
C GLU A 393 -50.75 38.25 20.23
N ASP A 394 -51.07 38.69 19.01
CA ASP A 394 -51.96 39.85 18.79
C ASP A 394 -53.37 39.58 19.35
N LEU A 395 -53.96 38.42 19.06
CA LEU A 395 -55.25 38.00 19.61
C LEU A 395 -55.23 37.96 21.15
N ALA A 396 -54.17 37.41 21.75
CA ALA A 396 -54.00 37.41 23.21
C ALA A 396 -53.88 38.82 23.77
N GLY A 397 -53.15 39.72 23.09
CA GLY A 397 -53.06 41.13 23.44
C GLY A 397 -54.41 41.84 23.43
N ARG A 398 -55.28 41.53 22.46
CA ARG A 398 -56.66 42.03 22.38
C ARG A 398 -57.52 41.54 23.55
N LEU A 399 -57.49 40.25 23.88
CA LEU A 399 -58.22 39.70 25.04
C LEU A 399 -57.78 40.39 26.35
N GLN A 400 -56.48 40.56 26.56
CA GLN A 400 -55.97 41.27 27.74
C GLN A 400 -56.40 42.74 27.78
N GLY A 401 -56.45 43.40 26.61
CA GLY A 401 -56.99 44.75 26.47
C GLY A 401 -58.47 44.83 26.90
N SER A 402 -59.28 43.89 26.41
CA SER A 402 -60.69 43.73 26.77
C SER A 402 -60.89 43.45 28.25
N HIS A 403 -60.07 42.58 28.84
CA HIS A 403 -60.08 42.29 30.27
C HIS A 403 -59.84 43.56 31.11
N ARG A 404 -58.77 44.32 30.81
CA ARG A 404 -58.49 45.59 31.49
C ARG A 404 -59.60 46.63 31.33
N SER A 405 -60.22 46.68 30.14
CA SER A 405 -61.34 47.59 29.88
C SER A 405 -62.58 47.25 30.71
N LEU A 406 -62.96 45.97 30.72
CA LEU A 406 -64.09 45.46 31.49
C LEU A 406 -63.88 45.67 33.00
N GLN A 407 -62.69 45.38 33.51
CA GLN A 407 -62.34 45.60 34.92
C GLN A 407 -62.47 47.07 35.32
N ARG A 408 -62.02 48.02 34.49
CA ARG A 408 -62.19 49.46 34.75
C ARG A 408 -63.65 49.88 34.79
N ARG A 409 -64.50 49.35 33.89
CA ARG A 409 -65.94 49.66 33.88
C ARG A 409 -66.65 49.06 35.08
N HIS A 410 -66.34 47.83 35.45
CA HIS A 410 -66.87 47.18 36.65
C HIS A 410 -66.56 48.00 37.91
N LEU A 411 -65.31 48.47 38.07
CA LEU A 411 -64.94 49.34 39.18
C LEU A 411 -65.72 50.66 39.18
N ARG A 412 -66.04 51.24 38.01
CA ARG A 412 -66.87 52.45 37.90
C ARG A 412 -68.32 52.21 38.31
N VAL A 413 -68.90 51.07 37.96
CA VAL A 413 -70.26 50.69 38.40
C VAL A 413 -70.30 50.62 39.92
N LEU A 414 -69.31 49.95 40.53
CA LEU A 414 -69.21 49.80 41.98
C LEU A 414 -68.95 51.15 42.68
N SER A 415 -68.02 51.96 42.18
CA SER A 415 -67.70 53.27 42.79
C SER A 415 -68.82 54.29 42.62
N GLY A 416 -69.53 54.26 41.49
CA GLY A 416 -70.69 55.11 41.24
C GLY A 416 -71.84 54.79 42.19
N HIS A 417 -72.04 53.51 42.52
CA HIS A 417 -72.98 53.09 43.54
C HIS A 417 -72.56 53.58 44.94
N MET A 418 -71.30 53.37 45.32
CA MET A 418 -70.78 53.81 46.63
C MET A 418 -70.91 55.32 46.83
N SER A 419 -70.53 56.13 45.83
CA SER A 419 -70.61 57.60 45.93
C SER A 419 -72.04 58.10 46.13
N ARG A 420 -73.04 57.36 45.62
CA ARG A 420 -74.47 57.68 45.79
C ARG A 420 -75.03 57.20 47.12
N CYS A 421 -74.61 56.03 47.57
CA CYS A 421 -74.91 55.58 48.93
C CYS A 421 -74.36 56.58 49.95
N ASP A 422 -73.15 57.09 49.74
CA ASP A 422 -72.55 58.13 50.60
C ASP A 422 -73.31 59.45 50.52
N ALA A 423 -73.76 59.88 49.33
CA ALA A 423 -74.58 61.08 49.17
C ALA A 423 -75.94 60.95 49.87
N HIS A 424 -76.64 59.83 49.70
CA HIS A 424 -77.89 59.55 50.41
C HIS A 424 -77.66 59.43 51.92
N HIS A 425 -76.57 58.80 52.35
CA HIS A 425 -76.21 58.71 53.77
C HIS A 425 -75.93 60.10 54.35
N HIS A 426 -75.26 60.98 53.61
CA HIS A 426 -75.06 62.37 54.00
C HIS A 426 -76.37 63.17 54.06
N GLU A 427 -77.30 63.00 53.11
CA GLU A 427 -78.62 63.63 53.18
C GLU A 427 -79.43 63.11 54.39
N HIS A 428 -79.35 61.82 54.67
CA HIS A 428 -80.04 61.21 55.81
C HIS A 428 -79.42 61.65 57.16
N ILE A 429 -78.08 61.76 57.24
CA ILE A 429 -77.37 62.33 58.40
C ILE A 429 -77.75 63.80 58.56
N SER A 430 -77.73 64.60 57.49
CA SER A 430 -78.12 66.02 57.51
C SER A 430 -79.58 66.19 57.96
N TYR A 431 -80.49 65.33 57.50
CA TYR A 431 -81.87 65.30 57.96
C TYR A 431 -81.98 65.01 59.46
N TYR A 432 -81.19 64.07 59.98
CA TYR A 432 -81.16 63.77 61.42
C TYR A 432 -80.47 64.88 62.24
N GLU A 433 -79.38 65.48 61.78
CA GLU A 433 -78.74 66.62 62.45
C GLU A 433 -79.67 67.84 62.50
N HIS A 434 -80.44 68.11 61.44
CA HIS A 434 -81.42 69.19 61.43
C HIS A 434 -82.63 68.93 62.35
N LEU A 435 -82.96 67.66 62.62
CA LEU A 435 -83.95 67.30 63.64
C LEU A 435 -83.42 67.49 65.07
N PHE A 436 -82.10 67.42 65.29
CA PHE A 436 -81.46 67.61 66.60
C PHE A 436 -81.09 69.08 66.91
N GLU A 437 -81.01 69.97 65.92
CA GLU A 437 -80.68 71.39 66.11
C GLU A 437 -81.86 72.31 66.48
N LYS A 438 -83.03 71.76 66.89
CA LYS A 438 -84.11 72.58 67.44
C LYS A 438 -83.75 73.09 68.85
N PRO A 439 -83.63 74.42 69.08
CA PRO A 439 -83.27 74.98 70.37
C PRO A 439 -84.53 75.08 71.24
N ASN A 440 -85.00 73.98 71.83
CA ASN A 440 -86.04 74.08 72.86
C ASN A 440 -86.12 72.90 73.83
N LEU A 441 -84.96 72.48 74.38
CA LEU A 441 -84.90 71.63 75.57
C LEU A 441 -83.71 72.06 76.46
N ARG A 442 -83.77 73.33 76.90
CA ARG A 442 -83.05 73.84 78.08
C ARG A 442 -84.09 74.31 79.10
N GLN A 443 -84.73 73.37 79.79
CA GLN A 443 -85.30 73.52 81.13
C GLN A 443 -86.23 72.33 81.41
N MET A 444 -85.70 71.29 82.03
CA MET A 444 -86.29 70.61 83.19
C MET A 444 -85.22 69.69 83.78
N GLY A 445 -84.93 69.89 85.06
CA GLY A 445 -83.80 69.31 85.75
C GLY A 445 -84.07 67.93 86.35
N ALA A 446 -82.95 67.23 86.55
CA ALA A 446 -82.58 66.39 87.68
C ALA A 446 -83.60 65.39 88.28
N ALA A 447 -83.35 64.08 88.08
CA ALA A 447 -83.01 63.16 89.17
C ALA A 447 -82.57 61.76 88.65
N VAL A 448 -81.30 61.44 88.91
CA VAL A 448 -80.69 60.15 89.34
C VAL A 448 -80.98 58.84 88.58
N GLY A 449 -79.90 58.28 88.00
CA GLY A 449 -79.72 56.84 87.74
C GLY A 449 -78.38 56.56 87.01
N PRO A 450 -77.47 55.70 87.50
CA PRO A 450 -76.14 55.51 86.91
C PRO A 450 -76.15 54.34 85.89
N PRO A 451 -74.99 54.02 85.27
CA PRO A 451 -74.79 54.01 83.84
C PRO A 451 -75.27 52.73 83.14
N LEU A 452 -75.83 52.84 81.93
CA LEU A 452 -75.94 51.71 81.02
C LEU A 452 -75.05 51.94 79.81
N SER A 453 -74.02 51.10 79.77
CA SER A 453 -73.17 50.78 78.63
C SER A 453 -73.94 50.81 77.32
N TRP A 454 -73.47 51.65 76.40
CA TRP A 454 -73.84 51.53 75.00
C TRP A 454 -73.36 50.16 74.49
N PRO A 455 -74.20 49.38 73.79
CA PRO A 455 -73.73 48.19 73.12
C PRO A 455 -72.73 48.64 72.05
N LYS A 456 -71.49 48.19 72.19
CA LYS A 456 -70.54 48.11 71.08
C LYS A 456 -71.29 47.43 69.93
N SER A 457 -71.62 48.19 68.89
CA SER A 457 -72.01 47.58 67.62
C SER A 457 -70.85 46.72 67.17
N HIS A 458 -71.13 45.42 67.15
CA HIS A 458 -70.23 44.40 66.69
C HIS A 458 -69.75 44.70 65.26
N ASN A 459 -68.44 44.61 65.09
CA ASN A 459 -67.78 43.89 64.00
C ASN A 459 -68.51 43.88 62.65
N CYS A 460 -68.15 44.83 61.78
CA CYS A 460 -68.00 44.54 60.35
C CYS A 460 -66.58 44.91 59.91
N ALA A 461 -65.61 44.28 60.55
CA ALA A 461 -64.23 44.20 60.10
C ALA A 461 -63.80 42.74 60.23
N GLN A 462 -64.37 41.88 59.38
CA GLN A 462 -63.80 40.57 59.15
C GLN A 462 -62.58 40.73 58.26
N SER A 463 -61.44 40.45 58.89
CA SER A 463 -60.17 40.01 58.33
C SER A 463 -60.26 39.40 56.92
N LEU A 464 -59.55 40.00 55.98
CA LEU A 464 -58.94 39.26 54.88
C LEU A 464 -57.61 38.67 55.39
N PRO A 465 -57.38 37.34 55.29
CA PRO A 465 -56.08 36.78 55.56
C PRO A 465 -55.13 37.08 54.39
N LEU A 466 -54.08 37.86 54.67
CA LEU A 466 -52.87 37.92 53.84
C LEU A 466 -52.21 36.53 53.87
N HIS A 467 -52.52 35.70 52.87
CA HIS A 467 -51.78 34.48 52.61
C HIS A 467 -50.41 34.85 52.03
N ALA A 468 -49.41 34.93 52.91
CA ALA A 468 -48.02 34.88 52.52
C ALA A 468 -47.69 33.45 52.07
N LEU A 469 -47.72 33.21 50.75
CA LEU A 469 -47.04 32.06 50.17
C LEU A 469 -45.61 32.47 49.84
N MET A 470 -44.70 32.04 50.71
CA MET A 470 -43.31 31.80 50.35
C MET A 470 -43.27 30.77 49.22
N TYR A 471 -42.70 31.14 48.08
CA TYR A 471 -42.09 30.18 47.16
C TYR A 471 -40.60 30.50 47.08
N SER A 472 -39.85 29.70 47.82
CA SER A 472 -38.44 29.44 47.60
C SER A 472 -38.33 28.58 46.35
N ASP A 473 -37.56 29.01 45.35
CA ASP A 473 -36.99 28.09 44.37
C ASP A 473 -35.53 28.47 44.10
N GLN A 474 -34.66 27.59 44.60
CA GLN A 474 -33.26 27.49 44.18
C GLN A 474 -33.18 26.71 42.86
N PRO A 475 -32.14 26.95 42.04
CA PRO A 475 -31.98 26.31 40.74
C PRO A 475 -31.44 24.88 40.85
N ILE A 476 -32.12 23.93 40.22
CA ILE A 476 -31.62 22.57 39.97
C ILE A 476 -31.11 22.47 38.53
N GLY A 477 -29.87 22.02 38.38
CA GLY A 477 -29.53 21.09 37.29
C GLY A 477 -28.68 21.62 36.13
N GLY A 478 -27.43 22.01 36.42
CA GLY A 478 -26.38 22.00 35.41
C GLY A 478 -26.01 20.56 35.03
N GLN A 479 -26.49 20.08 33.88
CA GLN A 479 -26.13 18.77 33.35
C GLN A 479 -24.84 18.88 32.53
N GLN A 480 -23.74 18.48 33.16
CA GLN A 480 -22.43 18.28 32.54
C GLN A 480 -22.34 16.86 31.97
N ARG A 481 -21.78 16.79 30.74
CA ARG A 481 -21.00 15.70 30.13
C ARG A 481 -21.73 14.47 29.56
N GLY A 482 -21.35 14.20 28.31
CA GLY A 482 -21.47 12.89 27.65
C GLY A 482 -20.93 12.92 26.23
N LEU A 483 -19.64 13.20 26.04
CA LEU A 483 -18.93 12.91 24.77
C LEU A 483 -18.48 11.44 24.80
N PRO A 484 -18.80 10.61 23.79
CA PRO A 484 -18.18 9.30 23.66
C PRO A 484 -16.83 9.40 22.93
N SER A 485 -15.84 8.78 23.55
CA SER A 485 -14.48 8.54 23.06
C SER A 485 -14.45 7.59 21.86
N HIS A 486 -13.76 7.99 20.80
CA HIS A 486 -13.27 7.12 19.73
C HIS A 486 -12.00 6.37 20.19
N PRO A 487 -11.81 5.10 19.81
CA PRO A 487 -10.50 4.45 19.86
C PRO A 487 -9.87 4.41 18.45
N CYS A 488 -8.58 4.71 18.40
CA CYS A 488 -7.63 4.36 17.33
C CYS A 488 -6.23 4.25 17.96
N PRO A 489 -5.30 3.48 17.41
CA PRO A 489 -5.39 2.58 16.25
C PRO A 489 -5.40 1.08 16.60
#